data_AF-A0A6S7JAH4-F1
#
_entry.id   AF-A0A6S7JAH4-F1
#
_cell.length_a   1.000
_cell.length_b   1.000
_cell.length_c   1.000
_cell.angle_alpha   90.00
_cell.angle_beta   90.00
_cell.angle_gamma   90.00
#
_symmetry.space_group_name_H-M   'P 1'
#
loop_
_entity.id
_entity.type
_entity.pdbx_description
1 polymer ?
#
loop_
_entity_poly.entity_id
_entity_poly.type
_entity_poly.pdbx_seq_one_letter_code
_entity_poly.pdbx_strand_id
1 'polypeptide(L)'
;MSADEEDEHVFKCTAKLVSTNQEQPEIKENDATSFESKEILPEEALDRINGLVVNDDNSESLSTTVFVHDFAGQSVFYDTHFCFLKIQCPYLLVVDISSPLDEPAKSRFKFRDSERDLHDPFYETNLDYLLSWLTVLARLSDVICSEIPSDSHPKRYKLPPVVIALTNSDKCKAAGDIAKVKNRIIDILREKAFRNVFPQIHVIDNTLSDRNSDEIRKLRRTLYVLCKEILEQQPPMPVRWLRLEVELGNEMVNERSMYITLEKCHEVAQLCNVDNVDSALDFLHNQGIIVHHKESPVVVLDPCWLMNLFTKIITVPEEQKMIPKDAQFYKLLGEGILMQEYLQKKVDGIFEDLEDLMKQFSLICPWDYEGEPAYIVPSVAPFFNEGSDVQKLLSDSPIVSIFIKFDLSYVPLGFYTRFQMSIISTCKEKELPTLTPRLYCNYTCLTFECFGGSEGWFEVYLMKIPAMIKVGVVPKGGCHDPTNRKFMRYLKQVLEDCIKSVIKQEPLIYRNVTASLVLKCCSGQKEACPQHGTARCDRDECGHFFSVERLQKLTKDPLCPHGTVGAERFSLALVSHWIDTGTTLVFLLLLFL
;
A
#
# COMPACT_ATOMS: atom_id res chain seq x y z
N MET A 1 -0.21 -35.92 -29.70
CA MET A 1 0.95 -35.64 -28.84
C MET A 1 1.43 -34.24 -29.20
N SER A 2 0.69 -33.25 -28.76
CA SER A 2 1.04 -31.84 -28.75
C SER A 2 1.34 -31.50 -27.30
N ALA A 3 2.53 -30.99 -27.04
CA ALA A 3 2.91 -30.49 -25.73
C ALA A 3 2.12 -29.20 -25.49
N ASP A 4 1.24 -29.24 -24.50
CA ASP A 4 0.73 -28.04 -23.84
C ASP A 4 1.90 -27.48 -23.02
N GLU A 5 2.48 -26.38 -23.47
CA GLU A 5 3.32 -25.52 -22.64
C GLU A 5 2.39 -24.85 -21.62
N GLU A 6 2.43 -25.32 -20.37
CA GLU A 6 1.75 -24.67 -19.25
C GLU A 6 2.41 -23.30 -19.00
N ASP A 7 1.58 -22.26 -19.08
CA ASP A 7 1.89 -20.84 -18.92
C ASP A 7 2.72 -20.54 -17.66
N GLU A 8 3.82 -19.81 -17.86
CA GLU A 8 4.58 -19.08 -16.82
C GLU A 8 3.64 -18.25 -15.92
N HIS A 9 4.10 -17.88 -14.72
CA HIS A 9 3.52 -16.82 -13.88
C HIS A 9 3.67 -15.41 -14.52
N VAL A 10 3.33 -15.27 -15.80
CA VAL A 10 3.20 -14.01 -16.52
C VAL A 10 1.84 -13.44 -16.17
N PHE A 11 1.83 -12.31 -15.47
CA PHE A 11 0.60 -11.55 -15.29
C PHE A 11 0.10 -11.09 -16.66
N LYS A 12 -1.00 -11.70 -17.13
CA LYS A 12 -1.69 -11.29 -18.36
C LYS A 12 -2.65 -10.16 -18.02
N CYS A 13 -2.24 -8.88 -18.11
CA CYS A 13 -3.23 -7.80 -18.16
C CYS A 13 -3.78 -7.69 -19.58
N THR A 14 -4.73 -8.55 -19.96
CA THR A 14 -5.59 -8.32 -21.14
C THR A 14 -6.72 -9.34 -21.15
N ALA A 15 -7.85 -8.98 -20.55
CA ALA A 15 -9.13 -9.57 -20.89
C ALA A 15 -9.92 -8.51 -21.68
N LYS A 16 -9.90 -8.58 -23.03
CA LYS A 16 -10.68 -7.69 -23.88
C LYS A 16 -12.17 -8.06 -23.76
N LEU A 17 -12.90 -7.35 -22.93
CA LEU A 17 -14.36 -7.50 -22.82
C LEU A 17 -15.03 -6.73 -23.97
N VAL A 18 -15.25 -7.39 -25.11
CA VAL A 18 -16.11 -6.85 -26.17
C VAL A 18 -17.57 -7.08 -25.77
N SER A 19 -18.38 -6.02 -25.68
CA SER A 19 -19.84 -6.12 -25.56
C SER A 19 -20.49 -5.65 -26.86
N THR A 20 -21.14 -6.57 -27.57
CA THR A 20 -22.05 -6.24 -28.68
C THR A 20 -23.47 -6.16 -28.13
N ASN A 21 -24.01 -4.95 -27.98
CA ASN A 21 -25.46 -4.79 -27.79
C ASN A 21 -26.13 -4.90 -29.16
N GLN A 22 -26.98 -5.91 -29.33
CA GLN A 22 -27.82 -6.06 -30.53
C GLN A 22 -29.23 -5.54 -30.23
N GLU A 23 -29.52 -4.27 -30.53
CA GLU A 23 -30.89 -3.83 -30.80
C GLU A 23 -30.86 -2.78 -31.94
N GLN A 24 -31.51 -3.10 -33.05
CA GLN A 24 -31.65 -2.24 -34.22
C GLN A 24 -32.92 -1.38 -34.12
N PRO A 25 -32.85 -0.12 -34.58
CA PRO A 25 -33.93 0.39 -35.42
C PRO A 25 -33.41 1.03 -36.72
N GLU A 26 -34.20 0.87 -37.79
CA GLU A 26 -33.97 1.45 -39.12
C GLU A 26 -34.23 2.98 -39.14
N ILE A 27 -33.45 3.72 -39.96
CA ILE A 27 -33.89 4.69 -41.00
C ILE A 27 -32.95 5.94 -41.15
N LYS A 28 -32.44 6.07 -42.40
CA LYS A 28 -32.04 7.22 -43.25
C LYS A 28 -30.76 8.05 -42.98
N GLU A 29 -29.86 7.90 -43.96
CA GLU A 29 -28.68 8.70 -44.33
C GLU A 29 -28.94 10.21 -44.37
N ASN A 30 -27.95 11.00 -43.89
CA ASN A 30 -27.29 12.04 -44.70
C ASN A 30 -26.10 12.72 -44.01
N ASP A 31 -25.09 12.98 -44.84
CA ASP A 31 -24.01 13.99 -44.81
C ASP A 31 -22.84 13.86 -43.82
N ALA A 32 -21.79 13.17 -44.31
CA ALA A 32 -20.43 13.22 -43.79
C ALA A 32 -19.73 14.55 -44.12
N THR A 33 -19.38 15.34 -43.10
CA THR A 33 -18.45 16.46 -43.23
C THR A 33 -17.03 16.03 -42.84
N SER A 34 -16.13 16.03 -43.83
CA SER A 34 -14.70 15.74 -43.68
C SER A 34 -13.97 16.82 -42.86
N PHE A 35 -13.31 16.43 -41.78
CA PHE A 35 -12.35 17.26 -41.06
C PHE A 35 -11.00 17.26 -41.81
N GLU A 36 -10.65 18.38 -42.45
CA GLU A 36 -9.30 18.63 -42.95
C GLU A 36 -8.46 19.30 -41.83
N SER A 37 -7.50 18.57 -41.26
CA SER A 37 -6.43 19.15 -40.45
C SER A 37 -5.06 18.60 -40.85
N LYS A 38 -4.15 19.52 -41.23
CA LYS A 38 -2.81 19.31 -41.81
C LYS A 38 -1.72 18.79 -40.84
N GLU A 39 -2.05 17.98 -39.85
CA GLU A 39 -1.05 17.22 -39.07
C GLU A 39 -1.07 15.76 -39.57
N ILE A 40 0.06 15.26 -40.10
CA ILE A 40 0.18 13.85 -40.51
C ILE A 40 0.19 13.02 -39.22
N LEU A 41 -0.96 12.42 -38.91
CA LEU A 41 -1.09 11.46 -37.81
C LEU A 41 -0.55 10.10 -38.25
N PRO A 42 0.04 9.30 -37.34
CA PRO A 42 0.42 7.91 -37.64
C PRO A 42 -0.78 7.12 -38.19
N GLU A 43 -0.55 6.18 -39.12
CA GLU A 43 -1.63 5.36 -39.71
C GLU A 43 -2.46 4.65 -38.65
N GLU A 44 -1.85 4.15 -37.58
CA GLU A 44 -2.57 3.51 -36.47
C GLU A 44 -3.48 4.50 -35.70
N ALA A 45 -3.04 5.74 -35.49
CA ALA A 45 -3.86 6.78 -34.88
C ALA A 45 -5.01 7.18 -35.82
N LEU A 46 -4.74 7.26 -37.12
CA LEU A 46 -5.76 7.50 -38.15
C LEU A 46 -6.77 6.36 -38.22
N ASP A 47 -6.34 5.10 -38.16
CA ASP A 47 -7.23 3.93 -38.15
C ASP A 47 -8.09 3.90 -36.90
N ARG A 48 -7.54 4.26 -35.73
CA ARG A 48 -8.31 4.41 -34.49
C ARG A 48 -9.33 5.55 -34.61
N ILE A 49 -8.94 6.71 -35.14
CA ILE A 49 -9.86 7.84 -35.34
C ILE A 49 -10.94 7.51 -36.39
N ASN A 50 -10.55 6.94 -37.53
CA ASN A 50 -11.46 6.55 -38.61
C ASN A 50 -12.40 5.43 -38.14
N GLY A 51 -11.93 4.49 -37.33
CA GLY A 51 -12.76 3.49 -36.67
C GLY A 51 -13.76 4.11 -35.67
N LEU A 52 -13.47 5.27 -35.08
CA LEU A 52 -14.43 6.02 -34.25
C LEU A 52 -15.45 6.79 -35.11
N VAL A 53 -15.02 7.39 -36.23
CA VAL A 53 -15.87 8.19 -37.14
C VAL A 53 -16.81 7.32 -37.99
N VAL A 54 -16.37 6.16 -38.47
CA VAL A 54 -17.18 5.26 -39.32
C VAL A 54 -18.31 4.58 -38.52
N ASN A 55 -18.19 4.49 -37.19
CA ASN A 55 -19.21 3.92 -36.31
C ASN A 55 -20.28 4.93 -35.86
N ASP A 56 -20.17 6.21 -36.21
CA ASP A 56 -21.15 7.23 -35.81
C ASP A 56 -22.41 7.20 -36.72
N ASP A 57 -22.27 6.74 -37.97
CA ASP A 57 -23.36 6.75 -38.96
C ASP A 57 -24.16 5.44 -39.06
N ASN A 58 -23.71 4.34 -38.44
CA ASN A 58 -24.47 3.09 -38.35
C ASN A 58 -24.00 2.24 -37.16
N SER A 59 -24.88 2.08 -36.17
CA SER A 59 -24.80 1.22 -34.97
C SER A 59 -24.00 1.74 -33.77
N GLU A 60 -24.65 1.75 -32.61
CA GLU A 60 -24.09 1.97 -31.26
C GLU A 60 -23.04 0.91 -30.86
N SER A 61 -21.94 0.78 -31.60
CA SER A 61 -20.84 -0.09 -31.22
C SER A 61 -19.49 0.63 -31.34
N LEU A 62 -19.33 1.71 -30.59
CA LEU A 62 -18.01 2.07 -30.07
C LEU A 62 -17.47 0.83 -29.34
N SER A 63 -16.44 0.19 -29.90
CA SER A 63 -15.80 -0.95 -29.25
C SER A 63 -15.04 -0.47 -28.02
N THR A 64 -15.73 -0.40 -26.87
CA THR A 64 -15.09 -0.08 -25.58
C THR A 64 -14.14 -1.21 -25.21
N THR A 65 -12.86 -0.91 -25.12
CA THR A 65 -11.86 -1.85 -24.59
C THR A 65 -11.68 -1.57 -23.11
N VAL A 66 -11.86 -2.59 -22.28
CA VAL A 66 -11.65 -2.52 -20.83
C VAL A 66 -10.38 -3.29 -20.50
N PHE A 67 -9.45 -2.64 -19.82
CA PHE A 67 -8.25 -3.26 -19.28
C PHE A 67 -8.52 -3.70 -17.84
N VAL A 68 -8.26 -4.97 -17.54
CA VAL A 68 -8.36 -5.53 -16.19
C VAL A 68 -6.95 -5.79 -15.70
N HIS A 69 -6.57 -5.14 -14.60
CA HIS A 69 -5.30 -5.38 -13.92
C HIS A 69 -5.57 -6.23 -12.69
N ASP A 70 -5.03 -7.45 -12.68
CA ASP A 70 -4.98 -8.31 -11.51
C ASP A 70 -3.62 -8.14 -10.84
N PHE A 71 -3.63 -7.57 -9.64
CA PHE A 71 -2.41 -7.22 -8.92
C PHE A 71 -1.86 -8.35 -8.04
N ALA A 72 -2.44 -9.55 -8.05
CA ALA A 72 -2.18 -10.60 -7.07
C ALA A 72 -2.48 -10.15 -5.63
N GLY A 73 -3.57 -10.67 -5.05
CA GLY A 73 -4.01 -10.34 -3.69
C GLY A 73 -3.08 -10.76 -2.54
N GLN A 74 -1.84 -11.19 -2.81
CA GLN A 74 -0.89 -11.62 -1.79
C GLN A 74 -0.23 -10.39 -1.13
N SER A 75 -0.08 -10.44 0.19
CA SER A 75 0.45 -9.33 0.99
C SER A 75 1.84 -8.85 0.58
N VAL A 76 2.66 -9.71 -0.03
CA VAL A 76 4.02 -9.39 -0.50
C VAL A 76 4.06 -8.33 -1.62
N PHE A 77 2.95 -8.13 -2.34
CA PHE A 77 2.83 -7.14 -3.42
C PHE A 77 2.19 -5.82 -2.96
N TYR A 78 1.65 -5.75 -1.74
CA TYR A 78 0.81 -4.60 -1.36
C TYR A 78 1.55 -3.27 -1.38
N ASP A 79 2.84 -3.27 -1.05
CA ASP A 79 3.66 -2.07 -1.12
C ASP A 79 3.86 -1.58 -2.56
N THR A 80 3.95 -2.50 -3.53
CA THR A 80 4.15 -2.18 -4.95
C THR A 80 2.85 -1.87 -5.69
N HIS A 81 1.69 -2.31 -5.20
CA HIS A 81 0.39 -1.97 -5.80
C HIS A 81 0.18 -0.46 -5.90
N PHE A 82 0.77 0.31 -4.98
CA PHE A 82 0.69 1.76 -4.95
C PHE A 82 1.27 2.42 -6.21
N CYS A 83 2.21 1.74 -6.88
CA CYS A 83 2.77 2.17 -8.15
C CYS A 83 1.72 2.22 -9.28
N PHE A 84 0.63 1.46 -9.15
CA PHE A 84 -0.39 1.26 -10.19
C PHE A 84 -1.77 1.82 -9.82
N LEU A 85 -1.90 2.48 -8.67
CA LEU A 85 -3.16 3.09 -8.24
C LEU A 85 -3.53 4.26 -9.15
N LYS A 86 -4.76 4.22 -9.65
CA LYS A 86 -5.35 5.20 -10.58
C LYS A 86 -6.60 5.81 -9.98
N ILE A 87 -6.87 7.05 -10.35
CA ILE A 87 -8.02 7.80 -9.84
C ILE A 87 -9.27 7.57 -10.71
N GLN A 88 -9.08 7.40 -12.01
CA GLN A 88 -10.16 7.37 -13.01
C GLN A 88 -10.51 5.95 -13.46
N CYS A 89 -10.57 4.99 -12.54
CA CYS A 89 -10.96 3.62 -12.85
C CYS A 89 -11.86 3.02 -11.75
N PRO A 90 -12.71 2.04 -12.09
CA PRO A 90 -13.42 1.26 -11.08
C PRO A 90 -12.49 0.24 -10.42
N TYR A 91 -12.61 0.09 -9.10
CA TYR A 91 -11.93 -0.96 -8.33
C TYR A 91 -12.90 -2.07 -7.98
N LEU A 92 -12.47 -3.31 -8.21
CA LEU A 92 -13.19 -4.51 -7.79
C LEU A 92 -12.48 -5.13 -6.58
N LEU A 93 -13.07 -4.96 -5.39
CA LEU A 93 -12.62 -5.64 -4.18
C LEU A 93 -13.27 -7.01 -4.08
N VAL A 94 -12.46 -8.06 -4.04
CA VAL A 94 -12.91 -9.45 -3.96
C VAL A 94 -12.80 -9.93 -2.52
N VAL A 95 -13.90 -10.38 -1.94
CA VAL A 95 -13.98 -10.85 -0.55
C VAL A 95 -14.51 -12.28 -0.56
N ASP A 96 -13.72 -13.23 -0.06
CA ASP A 96 -14.15 -14.61 0.14
C ASP A 96 -15.16 -14.69 1.30
N ILE A 97 -16.44 -14.91 0.99
CA ILE A 97 -17.50 -14.97 2.00
C ILE A 97 -17.50 -16.27 2.80
N SER A 98 -16.78 -17.29 2.33
CA SER A 98 -16.61 -18.54 3.06
C SER A 98 -15.65 -18.40 4.25
N SER A 99 -14.84 -17.34 4.25
CA SER A 99 -13.90 -16.98 5.31
C SER A 99 -14.53 -15.90 6.21
N PRO A 100 -14.73 -16.15 7.52
CA PRO A 100 -15.36 -15.15 8.40
C PRO A 100 -14.55 -13.86 8.52
N LEU A 101 -15.24 -12.73 8.60
CA LEU A 101 -14.63 -11.40 8.62
C LEU A 101 -13.70 -11.15 9.81
N ASP A 102 -14.01 -11.73 10.99
CA ASP A 102 -13.23 -11.56 12.23
C ASP A 102 -12.12 -12.59 12.41
N GLU A 103 -12.05 -13.60 11.54
CA GLU A 103 -11.00 -14.60 11.62
C GLU A 103 -9.70 -14.02 11.07
N PRO A 104 -8.54 -14.44 11.61
CA PRO A 104 -7.25 -14.08 11.06
C PRO A 104 -7.21 -14.39 9.56
N ALA A 105 -6.73 -13.45 8.76
CA ALA A 105 -6.62 -13.69 7.34
C ALA A 105 -5.64 -14.84 7.10
N LYS A 106 -5.83 -15.57 6.00
CA LYS A 106 -4.88 -16.59 5.56
C LYS A 106 -4.28 -16.12 4.27
N SER A 107 -3.05 -15.64 4.33
CA SER A 107 -2.28 -15.40 3.11
C SER A 107 -1.74 -16.76 2.65
N ARG A 108 -1.79 -17.05 1.35
CA ARG A 108 -1.21 -18.28 0.81
C ARG A 108 -0.12 -17.90 -0.16
N PHE A 109 1.04 -18.50 0.02
CA PHE A 109 2.11 -18.45 -0.94
C PHE A 109 2.32 -19.84 -1.51
N LYS A 110 2.17 -19.97 -2.82
CA LYS A 110 2.46 -21.21 -3.50
C LYS A 110 3.96 -21.28 -3.75
N PHE A 111 4.65 -22.18 -3.06
CA PHE A 111 6.04 -22.53 -3.34
C PHE A 111 6.07 -23.94 -3.95
N ARG A 112 6.39 -24.06 -5.24
CA ARG A 112 6.32 -25.36 -5.96
C ARG A 112 4.91 -25.94 -5.99
N ASP A 113 4.79 -27.24 -5.74
CA ASP A 113 3.53 -27.96 -5.52
C ASP A 113 3.04 -27.87 -4.06
N SER A 114 3.77 -27.15 -3.21
CA SER A 114 3.36 -26.90 -1.82
C SER A 114 2.76 -25.51 -1.68
N GLU A 115 1.46 -25.45 -1.39
CA GLU A 115 0.90 -24.26 -0.75
C GLU A 115 1.50 -24.17 0.65
N ARG A 116 2.21 -23.08 0.92
CA ARG A 116 2.49 -22.68 2.29
C ARG A 116 1.47 -21.63 2.68
N ASP A 117 0.81 -21.86 3.80
CA ASP A 117 0.13 -20.78 4.49
C ASP A 117 1.21 -19.75 4.86
N LEU A 118 1.17 -18.59 4.23
CA LEU A 118 1.75 -17.41 4.84
C LEU A 118 0.80 -17.07 5.97
N HIS A 119 1.16 -17.49 7.18
CA HIS A 119 0.43 -17.03 8.36
C HIS A 119 0.32 -15.51 8.24
N ASP A 120 -0.90 -14.97 8.30
CA ASP A 120 -1.10 -13.53 8.19
C ASP A 120 -0.15 -12.85 9.17
N PRO A 121 0.76 -12.01 8.65
CA PRO A 121 1.87 -11.47 9.41
C PRO A 121 1.44 -10.49 10.51
N PHE A 122 0.14 -10.18 10.68
CA PHE A 122 -0.30 -9.14 11.59
C PHE A 122 -1.40 -9.55 12.57
N TYR A 123 -1.84 -10.81 12.54
CA TYR A 123 -3.12 -11.21 13.15
C TYR A 123 -4.28 -10.31 12.68
N GLU A 124 -4.14 -9.71 11.49
CA GLU A 124 -5.18 -8.89 10.89
C GLU A 124 -6.34 -9.81 10.51
N THR A 125 -7.54 -9.30 10.64
CA THR A 125 -8.71 -10.07 10.26
C THR A 125 -8.98 -9.88 8.77
N ASN A 126 -9.78 -10.76 8.17
CA ASN A 126 -10.24 -10.53 6.79
C ASN A 126 -10.92 -9.15 6.65
N LEU A 127 -11.55 -8.66 7.72
CA LEU A 127 -12.09 -7.31 7.78
C LEU A 127 -11.00 -6.22 7.77
N ASP A 128 -9.91 -6.38 8.52
CA ASP A 128 -8.86 -5.36 8.58
C ASP A 128 -8.22 -5.13 7.20
N TYR A 129 -8.04 -6.19 6.40
CA TYR A 129 -7.58 -6.06 5.02
C TYR A 129 -8.58 -5.32 4.14
N LEU A 130 -9.87 -5.67 4.24
CA LEU A 130 -10.93 -4.98 3.51
C LEU A 130 -10.97 -3.49 3.88
N LEU A 131 -10.90 -3.16 5.17
CA LEU A 131 -10.89 -1.77 5.66
C LEU A 131 -9.66 -1.01 5.19
N SER A 132 -8.49 -1.66 5.20
CA SER A 132 -7.24 -1.07 4.74
C SER A 132 -7.33 -0.66 3.27
N TRP A 133 -7.81 -1.56 2.39
CA TRP A 133 -8.04 -1.24 0.98
C TRP A 133 -9.12 -0.18 0.77
N LEU A 134 -10.26 -0.30 1.46
CA LEU A 134 -11.34 0.69 1.35
C LEU A 134 -10.88 2.08 1.75
N THR A 135 -9.99 2.21 2.74
CA THR A 135 -9.47 3.51 3.13
C THR A 135 -8.50 4.08 2.11
N VAL A 136 -7.60 3.28 1.52
CA VAL A 136 -6.79 3.75 0.39
C VAL A 136 -7.68 4.32 -0.72
N LEU A 137 -8.73 3.59 -1.12
CA LEU A 137 -9.64 4.02 -2.17
C LEU A 137 -10.48 5.25 -1.78
N ALA A 138 -10.94 5.34 -0.53
CA ALA A 138 -11.65 6.51 -0.02
C ALA A 138 -10.76 7.76 -0.03
N ARG A 139 -9.44 7.63 0.23
CA ARG A 139 -8.50 8.76 0.20
C ARG A 139 -8.17 9.23 -1.20
N LEU A 140 -8.03 8.31 -2.15
CA LEU A 140 -7.94 8.67 -3.57
C LEU A 140 -9.15 9.50 -4.01
N SER A 141 -10.35 9.21 -3.47
CA SER A 141 -11.56 9.97 -3.76
C SER A 141 -11.55 11.42 -3.24
N ASP A 142 -10.95 11.64 -2.07
CA ASP A 142 -10.87 12.97 -1.45
C ASP A 142 -10.03 13.96 -2.29
N VAL A 143 -9.05 13.47 -3.05
CA VAL A 143 -8.18 14.30 -3.93
C VAL A 143 -9.03 15.06 -4.94
N ILE A 144 -9.88 14.36 -5.67
CA ILE A 144 -10.74 14.89 -6.73
C ILE A 144 -11.75 15.90 -6.18
N CYS A 145 -12.32 15.60 -5.02
CA CYS A 145 -13.33 16.46 -4.40
C CYS A 145 -12.75 17.81 -3.95
N SER A 146 -11.43 17.90 -3.73
CA SER A 146 -10.77 19.11 -3.24
C SER A 146 -10.26 20.04 -4.34
N GLU A 147 -10.03 19.53 -5.55
CA GLU A 147 -9.41 20.29 -6.66
C GLU A 147 -10.44 20.92 -7.61
N ILE A 148 -11.73 20.66 -7.41
CA ILE A 148 -12.80 21.07 -8.33
C ILE A 148 -13.82 21.94 -7.57
N PRO A 149 -14.09 23.19 -8.01
CA PRO A 149 -15.12 24.04 -7.41
C PRO A 149 -16.51 23.39 -7.49
N SER A 150 -17.24 23.43 -6.37
CA SER A 150 -18.54 22.76 -6.16
C SER A 150 -19.66 23.15 -7.15
N ASP A 151 -19.51 24.23 -7.92
CA ASP A 151 -20.58 24.81 -8.73
C ASP A 151 -20.65 24.32 -10.18
N SER A 152 -19.71 23.46 -10.62
CA SER A 152 -19.52 23.21 -12.04
C SER A 152 -19.89 21.83 -12.55
N HIS A 153 -20.67 20.96 -11.88
CA HIS A 153 -21.59 19.96 -12.49
C HIS A 153 -22.35 19.09 -11.44
N PRO A 154 -23.68 18.86 -11.56
CA PRO A 154 -24.50 18.21 -10.50
C PRO A 154 -24.43 16.67 -10.40
N LYS A 155 -23.69 15.97 -11.28
CA LYS A 155 -23.72 14.50 -11.39
C LYS A 155 -22.35 13.85 -11.60
N ARG A 156 -21.30 14.33 -10.91
CA ARG A 156 -20.04 13.57 -10.90
C ARG A 156 -20.13 12.43 -9.89
N TYR A 157 -19.84 11.22 -10.34
CA TYR A 157 -19.58 10.11 -9.43
C TYR A 157 -18.37 10.44 -8.57
N LYS A 158 -18.39 10.02 -7.31
CA LYS A 158 -17.20 10.09 -6.46
C LYS A 158 -16.25 8.98 -6.91
N LEU A 159 -15.31 9.36 -7.75
CA LEU A 159 -14.22 8.51 -8.22
C LEU A 159 -13.23 8.22 -7.07
N PRO A 160 -12.51 7.09 -7.07
CA PRO A 160 -12.78 5.94 -7.90
C PRO A 160 -13.98 5.14 -7.36
N PRO A 161 -14.92 4.67 -8.21
CA PRO A 161 -16.00 3.82 -7.75
C PRO A 161 -15.47 2.47 -7.30
N VAL A 162 -16.05 1.93 -6.24
CA VAL A 162 -15.66 0.65 -5.66
C VAL A 162 -16.81 -0.33 -5.82
N VAL A 163 -16.53 -1.52 -6.33
CA VAL A 163 -17.45 -2.64 -6.44
C VAL A 163 -16.92 -3.75 -5.55
N ILE A 164 -17.79 -4.37 -4.74
CA ILE A 164 -17.41 -5.46 -3.85
C ILE A 164 -18.03 -6.75 -4.38
N ALA A 165 -17.20 -7.73 -4.72
CA ALA A 165 -17.62 -9.07 -5.07
C ALA A 165 -17.41 -10.02 -3.89
N LEU A 166 -18.51 -10.50 -3.31
CA LEU A 166 -18.52 -11.52 -2.27
C LEU A 166 -18.48 -12.91 -2.92
N THR A 167 -17.31 -13.51 -3.04
CA THR A 167 -17.05 -14.77 -3.77
C THR A 167 -17.20 -15.99 -2.88
N ASN A 168 -17.21 -17.17 -3.51
CA ASN A 168 -17.38 -18.49 -2.86
C ASN A 168 -18.71 -18.65 -2.10
N SER A 169 -19.77 -18.01 -2.58
CA SER A 169 -21.10 -18.17 -1.95
C SER A 169 -21.62 -19.61 -2.01
N ASP A 170 -21.14 -20.43 -2.96
CA ASP A 170 -21.37 -21.87 -3.07
C ASP A 170 -20.85 -22.67 -1.87
N LYS A 171 -19.83 -22.15 -1.17
CA LYS A 171 -19.25 -22.80 0.02
C LYS A 171 -19.98 -22.43 1.30
N CYS A 172 -20.88 -21.45 1.27
CA CYS A 172 -21.65 -21.04 2.44
C CYS A 172 -22.82 -22.01 2.67
N LYS A 173 -22.89 -22.59 3.87
CA LYS A 173 -23.92 -23.60 4.23
C LYS A 173 -25.33 -23.03 4.37
N ALA A 174 -25.46 -21.73 4.68
CA ALA A 174 -26.75 -21.08 4.90
C ALA A 174 -26.79 -19.67 4.32
N ALA A 175 -27.90 -19.33 3.65
CA ALA A 175 -28.15 -17.98 3.12
C ALA A 175 -28.12 -16.88 4.20
N GLY A 176 -28.42 -17.24 5.45
CA GLY A 176 -28.33 -16.32 6.59
C GLY A 176 -26.91 -15.83 6.87
N ASP A 177 -25.88 -16.63 6.58
CA ASP A 177 -24.49 -16.24 6.81
C ASP A 177 -24.01 -15.25 5.76
N ILE A 178 -24.44 -15.44 4.50
CA ILE A 178 -24.22 -14.49 3.40
C ILE A 178 -24.82 -13.12 3.76
N ALA A 179 -26.07 -13.11 4.24
CA ALA A 179 -26.77 -11.88 4.61
C ALA A 179 -26.07 -11.14 5.77
N LYS A 180 -25.56 -11.86 6.78
CA LYS A 180 -24.81 -11.27 7.89
C LYS A 180 -23.55 -10.55 7.42
N VAL A 181 -22.71 -11.21 6.61
CA VAL A 181 -21.48 -10.62 6.07
C VAL A 181 -21.80 -9.39 5.22
N LYS A 182 -22.77 -9.51 4.31
CA LYS A 182 -23.22 -8.39 3.47
C LYS A 182 -23.70 -7.20 4.30
N ASN A 183 -24.56 -7.43 5.30
CA ASN A 183 -25.09 -6.35 6.15
C ASN A 183 -23.98 -5.67 6.96
N ARG A 184 -23.04 -6.45 7.50
CA ARG A 184 -21.90 -5.90 8.21
C ARG A 184 -21.04 -4.99 7.33
N ILE A 185 -20.74 -5.42 6.10
CA ILE A 185 -20.02 -4.61 5.12
C ILE A 185 -20.81 -3.32 4.81
N ILE A 186 -22.13 -3.42 4.59
CA ILE A 186 -22.99 -2.24 4.37
C ILE A 186 -22.93 -1.27 5.56
N ASP A 187 -22.97 -1.77 6.79
CA ASP A 187 -22.94 -0.92 7.99
C ASP A 187 -21.60 -0.18 8.13
N ILE A 188 -20.48 -0.83 7.83
CA ILE A 188 -19.16 -0.20 7.75
C ILE A 188 -19.17 0.92 6.70
N LEU A 189 -19.72 0.66 5.51
CA LEU A 189 -19.69 1.61 4.39
C LEU A 189 -20.60 2.83 4.63
N ARG A 190 -21.53 2.76 5.60
CA ARG A 190 -22.33 3.91 6.05
C ARG A 190 -21.53 4.87 6.93
N GLU A 191 -20.39 4.45 7.47
CA GLU A 191 -19.56 5.28 8.33
C GLU A 191 -19.06 6.53 7.58
N LYS A 192 -18.82 7.59 8.35
CA LYS A 192 -18.37 8.89 7.82
C LYS A 192 -17.14 8.77 6.93
N ALA A 193 -16.22 7.86 7.27
CA ALA A 193 -14.96 7.62 6.57
C ALA A 193 -15.14 7.07 5.15
N PHE A 194 -16.26 6.39 4.87
CA PHE A 194 -16.52 5.73 3.59
C PHE A 194 -17.69 6.34 2.82
N ARG A 195 -18.20 7.52 3.22
CA ARG A 195 -19.30 8.23 2.53
C ARG A 195 -19.02 8.59 1.07
N ASN A 196 -17.76 8.49 0.65
CA ASN A 196 -17.33 8.71 -0.72
C ASN A 196 -17.24 7.42 -1.53
N VAL A 197 -17.24 6.27 -0.86
CA VAL A 197 -17.29 4.95 -1.46
C VAL A 197 -18.77 4.59 -1.68
N PHE A 198 -19.17 4.35 -2.93
CA PHE A 198 -20.52 3.85 -3.26
C PHE A 198 -20.44 2.38 -3.70
N PRO A 199 -20.44 1.44 -2.75
CA PRO A 199 -20.17 0.05 -3.04
C PRO A 199 -21.39 -0.65 -3.61
N GLN A 200 -21.29 -1.06 -4.87
CA GLN A 200 -22.19 -2.09 -5.41
C GLN A 200 -21.70 -3.45 -4.93
N ILE A 201 -22.54 -4.18 -4.20
CA ILE A 201 -22.19 -5.48 -3.63
C ILE A 201 -22.85 -6.61 -4.43
N HIS A 202 -22.04 -7.46 -5.03
CA HIS A 202 -22.46 -8.64 -5.78
C HIS A 202 -22.08 -9.91 -5.03
N VAL A 203 -22.98 -10.90 -4.99
CA VAL A 203 -22.73 -12.20 -4.34
C VAL A 203 -22.47 -13.25 -5.42
N ILE A 204 -21.25 -13.75 -5.50
CA ILE A 204 -20.77 -14.58 -6.61
C ILE A 204 -20.67 -16.03 -6.16
N ASP A 205 -21.27 -16.91 -6.96
CA ASP A 205 -21.06 -18.36 -6.92
C ASP A 205 -19.93 -18.68 -7.90
N ASN A 206 -18.81 -19.18 -7.39
CA ASN A 206 -17.61 -19.39 -8.18
C ASN A 206 -17.69 -20.64 -9.08
N THR A 207 -18.72 -21.47 -8.92
CA THR A 207 -18.97 -22.65 -9.77
C THR A 207 -19.74 -22.30 -11.04
N LEU A 208 -20.32 -21.10 -11.10
CA LEU A 208 -21.11 -20.63 -12.22
C LEU A 208 -20.28 -19.73 -13.14
N SER A 209 -20.62 -19.72 -14.43
CA SER A 209 -20.05 -18.82 -15.43
C SER A 209 -21.07 -17.77 -15.85
N ASP A 210 -20.63 -16.80 -16.67
CA ASP A 210 -21.47 -15.77 -17.27
C ASP A 210 -22.73 -16.33 -17.97
N ARG A 211 -22.64 -17.53 -18.55
CA ARG A 211 -23.80 -18.17 -19.22
C ARG A 211 -24.88 -18.60 -18.22
N ASN A 212 -24.50 -18.93 -17.00
CA ASN A 212 -25.36 -19.62 -16.03
C ASN A 212 -25.64 -18.80 -14.76
N SER A 213 -25.09 -17.58 -14.65
CA SER A 213 -25.29 -16.71 -13.49
C SER A 213 -25.77 -15.32 -13.88
N ASP A 214 -26.99 -14.98 -13.46
CA ASP A 214 -27.52 -13.62 -13.56
C ASP A 214 -26.67 -12.61 -12.80
N GLU A 215 -26.05 -13.03 -11.69
CA GLU A 215 -25.28 -12.14 -10.83
C GLU A 215 -23.91 -11.80 -11.44
N ILE A 216 -23.26 -12.75 -12.13
CA ILE A 216 -22.05 -12.46 -12.91
C ILE A 216 -22.37 -11.50 -14.07
N ARG A 217 -23.50 -11.71 -14.77
CA ARG A 217 -23.96 -10.79 -15.81
C ARG A 217 -24.23 -9.39 -15.28
N LYS A 218 -24.82 -9.27 -14.08
CA LYS A 218 -25.02 -7.98 -13.41
C LYS A 218 -23.70 -7.32 -13.04
N LEU A 219 -22.76 -8.06 -12.43
CA LEU A 219 -21.43 -7.55 -12.09
C LEU A 219 -20.72 -7.00 -13.34
N ARG A 220 -20.71 -7.77 -14.44
CA ARG A 220 -20.13 -7.35 -15.71
C ARG A 220 -20.80 -6.08 -16.25
N ARG A 221 -22.13 -6.02 -16.22
CA ARG A 221 -22.89 -4.83 -16.65
C ARG A 221 -22.57 -3.62 -15.77
N THR A 222 -22.50 -3.79 -14.45
CA THR A 222 -22.12 -2.74 -13.51
C THR A 222 -20.75 -2.18 -13.84
N LEU A 223 -19.74 -3.03 -14.02
CA LEU A 223 -18.38 -2.61 -14.36
C LEU A 223 -18.33 -1.88 -15.71
N TYR A 224 -19.05 -2.39 -16.72
CA TYR A 224 -19.14 -1.75 -18.03
C TYR A 224 -19.77 -0.35 -17.94
N VAL A 225 -20.90 -0.22 -17.25
CA VAL A 225 -21.58 1.08 -17.06
C VAL A 225 -20.67 2.06 -16.33
N LEU A 226 -19.98 1.62 -15.27
CA LEU A 226 -19.03 2.48 -14.56
C LEU A 226 -17.88 2.94 -15.46
N CYS A 227 -17.26 2.04 -16.22
CA CYS A 227 -16.20 2.41 -17.17
C CYS A 227 -16.72 3.42 -18.21
N LYS A 228 -17.90 3.19 -18.79
CA LYS A 228 -18.52 4.07 -19.78
C LYS A 228 -18.80 5.45 -19.19
N GLU A 229 -19.43 5.53 -18.03
CA GLU A 229 -19.75 6.80 -17.36
C GLU A 229 -18.50 7.58 -16.96
N ILE A 230 -17.43 6.90 -16.50
CA ILE A 230 -16.15 7.55 -16.20
C ILE A 230 -15.56 8.15 -17.46
N LEU A 231 -15.55 7.40 -18.57
CA LEU A 231 -15.02 7.84 -19.86
C LEU A 231 -15.81 9.05 -20.40
N GLU A 232 -17.14 9.02 -20.33
CA GLU A 232 -18.02 10.12 -20.76
C GLU A 232 -17.85 11.40 -19.91
N GLN A 233 -17.37 11.28 -18.67
CA GLN A 233 -17.08 12.42 -17.79
C GLN A 233 -15.68 13.00 -17.98
N GLN A 234 -14.80 12.32 -18.71
CA GLN A 234 -13.45 12.82 -18.98
C GLN A 234 -13.50 13.97 -20.00
N PRO A 235 -12.57 14.94 -19.92
CA PRO A 235 -12.40 15.90 -21.00
C PRO A 235 -12.03 15.16 -22.29
N PRO A 236 -12.43 15.69 -23.47
CA PRO A 236 -12.05 15.10 -24.75
C PRO A 236 -10.53 15.02 -24.86
N MET A 237 -10.01 13.82 -25.17
CA MET A 237 -8.59 13.60 -25.33
C MET A 237 -8.07 14.37 -26.55
N PRO A 238 -7.07 15.25 -26.40
CA PRO A 238 -6.40 15.89 -27.52
C PRO A 238 -5.80 14.86 -28.46
N VAL A 239 -5.99 15.02 -29.77
CA VAL A 239 -5.44 14.12 -30.80
C VAL A 239 -3.91 13.98 -30.70
N ARG A 240 -3.22 15.04 -30.25
CA ARG A 240 -1.77 15.05 -29.99
C ARG A 240 -1.35 14.05 -28.91
N TRP A 241 -2.21 13.78 -27.92
CA TRP A 241 -1.93 12.79 -26.87
C TRP A 241 -2.09 11.36 -27.39
N LEU A 242 -3.06 11.13 -28.30
CA LEU A 242 -3.16 9.86 -29.02
C LEU A 242 -1.92 9.61 -29.89
N ARG A 243 -1.43 10.66 -30.56
CA ARG A 243 -0.18 10.57 -31.32
C ARG A 243 1.00 10.21 -30.40
N LEU A 244 1.10 10.85 -29.24
CA LEU A 244 2.12 10.50 -28.24
C LEU A 244 2.00 9.03 -27.80
N GLU A 245 0.81 8.53 -27.49
CA GLU A 245 0.57 7.12 -27.14
C GLU A 245 1.16 6.18 -28.21
N VAL A 246 0.85 6.42 -29.48
CA VAL A 246 1.34 5.60 -30.60
C VAL A 246 2.86 5.69 -30.73
N GLU A 247 3.45 6.89 -30.66
CA GLU A 247 4.90 7.03 -30.77
C GLU A 247 5.65 6.40 -29.59
N LEU A 248 5.11 6.47 -28.37
CA LEU A 248 5.66 5.74 -27.23
C LEU A 248 5.61 4.21 -27.46
N GLY A 249 4.53 3.70 -28.04
CA GLY A 249 4.44 2.29 -28.47
C GLY A 249 5.48 1.93 -29.53
N ASN A 250 5.72 2.82 -30.50
CA ASN A 250 6.76 2.64 -31.51
C ASN A 250 8.16 2.59 -30.89
N GLU A 251 8.47 3.49 -29.94
CA GLU A 251 9.75 3.47 -29.22
C GLU A 251 9.95 2.15 -28.47
N MET A 252 8.91 1.65 -27.79
CA MET A 252 8.96 0.34 -27.11
C MET A 252 9.35 -0.80 -28.06
N VAL A 253 8.79 -0.83 -29.28
CA VAL A 253 9.07 -1.86 -30.29
C VAL A 253 10.44 -1.67 -30.94
N ASN A 254 10.78 -0.44 -31.32
CA ASN A 254 12.00 -0.10 -32.05
C ASN A 254 13.24 -0.25 -31.19
N GLU A 255 13.21 0.27 -29.96
CA GLU A 255 14.32 0.22 -29.01
C GLU A 255 14.33 -1.08 -28.20
N ARG A 256 13.26 -1.90 -28.29
CA ARG A 256 13.05 -3.12 -27.49
C ARG A 256 13.15 -2.87 -25.98
N SER A 257 12.68 -1.70 -25.55
CA SER A 257 12.70 -1.27 -24.16
C SER A 257 11.29 -1.07 -23.63
N MET A 258 11.01 -1.56 -22.42
CA MET A 258 9.68 -1.45 -21.79
C MET A 258 9.51 -0.17 -20.96
N TYR A 259 10.54 0.68 -20.95
CA TYR A 259 10.56 2.00 -20.33
C TYR A 259 11.47 2.94 -21.13
N ILE A 260 11.32 4.24 -20.91
CA ILE A 260 12.21 5.28 -21.43
C ILE A 260 12.54 6.28 -20.33
N THR A 261 13.60 7.06 -20.50
CA THR A 261 13.86 8.18 -19.59
C THR A 261 12.83 9.29 -19.80
N LEU A 262 12.63 10.11 -18.76
CA LEU A 262 11.72 11.25 -18.83
C LEU A 262 12.18 12.25 -19.91
N GLU A 263 13.48 12.45 -20.09
CA GLU A 263 14.04 13.31 -21.14
C GLU A 263 13.65 12.81 -22.54
N LYS A 264 13.85 11.51 -22.81
CA LYS A 264 13.45 10.89 -24.08
C LYS A 264 11.94 10.99 -24.29
N CYS A 265 11.15 10.81 -23.23
CA CYS A 265 9.70 11.00 -23.30
C CYS A 265 9.33 12.44 -23.70
N HIS A 266 10.04 13.45 -23.17
CA HIS A 266 9.84 14.84 -23.58
C HIS A 266 10.23 15.08 -25.04
N GLU A 267 11.29 14.44 -25.55
CA GLU A 267 11.66 14.52 -26.96
C GLU A 267 10.54 13.97 -27.88
N VAL A 268 10.01 12.79 -27.54
CA VAL A 268 8.89 12.18 -28.28
C VAL A 268 7.64 13.07 -28.22
N ALA A 269 7.34 13.64 -27.05
CA ALA A 269 6.22 14.55 -26.86
C ALA A 269 6.35 15.85 -27.68
N GLN A 270 7.57 16.37 -27.84
CA GLN A 270 7.85 17.52 -28.71
C GLN A 270 7.59 17.19 -30.18
N LEU A 271 8.00 16.01 -30.65
CA LEU A 271 7.71 15.55 -32.02
C LEU A 271 6.19 15.40 -32.28
N CYS A 272 5.44 15.07 -31.23
CA CYS A 272 3.99 14.98 -31.23
C CYS A 272 3.27 16.33 -31.06
N ASN A 273 4.01 17.44 -30.91
CA ASN A 273 3.49 18.78 -30.60
C ASN A 273 2.61 18.82 -29.34
N VAL A 274 2.95 18.06 -28.29
CA VAL A 274 2.19 18.03 -27.04
C VAL A 274 2.49 19.29 -26.21
N ASP A 275 1.47 20.10 -25.95
CA ASP A 275 1.64 21.40 -25.27
C ASP A 275 1.91 21.27 -23.76
N ASN A 276 1.37 20.22 -23.12
CA ASN A 276 1.53 19.94 -21.69
C ASN A 276 1.81 18.44 -21.49
N VAL A 277 3.10 18.10 -21.37
CA VAL A 277 3.57 16.72 -21.25
C VAL A 277 3.10 16.09 -19.93
N ASP A 278 3.20 16.80 -18.81
CA ASP A 278 2.78 16.29 -17.50
C ASP A 278 1.31 15.89 -17.48
N SER A 279 0.43 16.71 -18.07
CA SER A 279 -1.00 16.39 -18.17
C SER A 279 -1.28 15.22 -19.09
N ALA A 280 -0.50 15.07 -20.18
CA ALA A 280 -0.61 13.91 -21.06
C ALA A 280 -0.15 12.63 -20.36
N LEU A 281 0.96 12.67 -19.61
CA LEU A 281 1.44 11.53 -18.84
C LEU A 281 0.51 11.16 -17.69
N ASP A 282 0.00 12.14 -16.94
CA ASP A 282 -1.01 11.94 -15.90
C ASP A 282 -2.27 11.28 -16.52
N PHE A 283 -2.68 11.70 -17.72
CA PHE A 283 -3.80 11.08 -18.45
C PHE A 283 -3.50 9.62 -18.84
N LEU A 284 -2.39 9.37 -19.54
CA LEU A 284 -2.01 8.01 -19.99
C LEU A 284 -1.81 7.05 -18.82
N HIS A 285 -1.26 7.54 -17.70
CA HIS A 285 -1.12 6.78 -16.45
C HIS A 285 -2.49 6.40 -15.87
N ASN A 286 -3.43 7.35 -15.80
CA ASN A 286 -4.78 7.10 -15.31
C ASN A 286 -5.58 6.15 -16.21
N GLN A 287 -5.32 6.15 -17.53
CA GLN A 287 -5.88 5.15 -18.45
C GLN A 287 -5.22 3.77 -18.30
N GLY A 288 -4.08 3.69 -17.63
CA GLY A 288 -3.34 2.45 -17.44
C GLY A 288 -2.51 2.00 -18.61
N ILE A 289 -2.23 2.91 -19.54
CA ILE A 289 -1.38 2.67 -20.69
C ILE A 289 0.08 2.66 -20.25
N ILE A 290 0.46 3.58 -19.37
CA ILE A 290 1.83 3.73 -18.84
C ILE A 290 1.85 3.75 -17.31
N VAL A 291 3.04 3.62 -16.71
CA VAL A 291 3.28 3.99 -15.31
C VAL A 291 4.23 5.18 -15.26
N HIS A 292 3.76 6.28 -14.67
CA HIS A 292 4.54 7.49 -14.47
C HIS A 292 4.26 8.08 -13.08
N HIS A 293 5.34 8.45 -12.38
CA HIS A 293 5.31 9.14 -11.10
C HIS A 293 6.18 10.39 -11.22
N LYS A 294 5.70 11.53 -10.70
CA LYS A 294 6.33 12.85 -10.92
C LYS A 294 7.79 12.96 -10.43
N GLU A 295 8.16 12.14 -9.45
CA GLU A 295 9.51 12.10 -8.88
C GLU A 295 10.40 11.05 -9.57
N SER A 296 9.86 10.27 -10.50
CA SER A 296 10.59 9.21 -11.19
C SER A 296 11.28 9.74 -12.46
N PRO A 297 12.56 9.41 -12.69
CA PRO A 297 13.27 9.79 -13.91
C PRO A 297 12.88 8.96 -15.14
N VAL A 298 11.96 8.00 -14.99
CA VAL A 298 11.54 7.10 -16.06
C VAL A 298 10.04 7.11 -16.28
N VAL A 299 9.65 6.75 -17.50
CA VAL A 299 8.28 6.44 -17.88
C VAL A 299 8.25 4.99 -18.32
N VAL A 300 7.49 4.17 -17.60
CA VAL A 300 7.32 2.75 -17.93
C VAL A 300 6.19 2.62 -18.94
N LEU A 301 6.51 2.05 -20.11
CA LEU A 301 5.62 1.92 -21.26
C LEU A 301 4.75 0.67 -21.18
N ASP A 302 5.19 -0.36 -20.46
CA ASP A 302 4.43 -1.58 -20.20
C ASP A 302 4.24 -1.83 -18.69
N PRO A 303 3.05 -1.53 -18.12
CA PRO A 303 2.73 -1.80 -16.72
C PRO A 303 2.77 -3.29 -16.34
N CYS A 304 2.41 -4.19 -17.25
CA CYS A 304 2.41 -5.63 -16.98
C CYS A 304 3.84 -6.16 -16.89
N TRP A 305 4.73 -5.68 -17.76
CA TRP A 305 6.16 -5.94 -17.65
C TRP A 305 6.72 -5.51 -16.30
N LEU A 306 6.37 -4.30 -15.81
CA LEU A 306 6.82 -3.83 -14.50
C LEU A 306 6.31 -4.70 -13.36
N MET A 307 5.05 -5.14 -13.41
CA MET A 307 4.52 -6.10 -12.43
C MET A 307 5.27 -7.44 -12.46
N ASN A 308 5.57 -7.95 -13.65
CA ASN A 308 6.37 -9.17 -13.81
C ASN A 308 7.79 -8.98 -13.29
N LEU A 309 8.39 -7.79 -13.47
CA LEU A 309 9.69 -7.44 -12.91
C LEU A 309 9.68 -7.45 -11.36
N PHE A 310 8.71 -6.77 -10.75
CA PHE A 310 8.55 -6.79 -9.29
C PHE A 310 8.34 -8.22 -8.77
N THR A 311 7.52 -9.00 -9.47
CA THR A 311 7.31 -10.42 -9.20
C THR A 311 8.61 -11.19 -9.26
N LYS A 312 9.44 -11.00 -10.30
CA LYS A 312 10.75 -11.67 -10.45
C LYS A 312 11.70 -11.34 -9.30
N ILE A 313 11.61 -10.14 -8.72
CA ILE A 313 12.43 -9.72 -7.58
C ILE A 313 11.96 -10.43 -6.30
N ILE A 314 10.66 -10.42 -6.01
CA ILE A 314 10.12 -10.93 -4.72
C ILE A 314 9.78 -12.43 -4.73
N THR A 315 9.64 -13.06 -5.90
CA THR A 315 9.28 -14.48 -6.06
C THR A 315 10.39 -15.30 -6.73
N VAL A 316 10.26 -16.63 -6.71
CA VAL A 316 11.12 -17.56 -7.48
C VAL A 316 10.39 -18.00 -8.74
N PRO A 317 11.04 -17.91 -9.91
CA PRO A 317 10.56 -18.55 -11.12
C PRO A 317 10.40 -20.08 -10.96
N GLU A 318 9.40 -20.62 -11.64
CA GLU A 318 9.02 -22.03 -11.56
C GLU A 318 10.09 -23.00 -12.09
N GLU A 319 10.94 -22.55 -13.02
CA GLU A 319 12.05 -23.34 -13.56
C GLU A 319 13.22 -23.51 -12.57
N GLN A 320 13.41 -22.55 -11.65
CA GLN A 320 14.46 -22.63 -10.63
C GLN A 320 14.08 -23.56 -9.46
N LYS A 321 12.87 -24.14 -9.50
CA LYS A 321 12.44 -25.20 -8.56
C LYS A 321 13.34 -26.45 -8.64
N MET A 322 14.12 -26.63 -9.69
CA MET A 322 15.07 -27.74 -9.84
C MET A 322 16.52 -27.38 -9.47
N ILE A 323 16.85 -26.08 -9.26
CA ILE A 323 18.22 -25.67 -8.93
C ILE A 323 18.44 -25.89 -7.43
N PRO A 324 19.33 -26.82 -7.03
CA PRO A 324 19.66 -27.03 -5.63
C PRO A 324 20.47 -25.83 -5.13
N LYS A 325 20.00 -25.16 -4.07
CA LYS A 325 20.79 -24.25 -3.22
C LYS A 325 21.29 -22.96 -3.89
N ASP A 326 20.39 -22.14 -4.43
CA ASP A 326 20.73 -20.72 -4.56
C ASP A 326 20.73 -20.08 -3.15
N ALA A 327 21.89 -20.09 -2.49
CA ALA A 327 22.06 -19.60 -1.13
C ALA A 327 21.59 -18.14 -0.98
N GLN A 328 21.68 -17.35 -2.05
CA GLN A 328 21.23 -15.96 -2.04
C GLN A 328 19.71 -15.85 -2.01
N PHE A 329 19.00 -16.77 -2.66
CA PHE A 329 17.54 -16.80 -2.59
C PHE A 329 17.02 -17.30 -1.23
N TYR A 330 17.68 -18.29 -0.62
CA TYR A 330 17.34 -18.69 0.76
C TYR A 330 17.63 -17.59 1.78
N LYS A 331 18.66 -16.79 1.54
CA LYS A 331 18.97 -15.60 2.32
C LYS A 331 17.89 -14.51 2.13
N LEU A 332 17.39 -14.32 0.91
CA LEU A 332 16.25 -13.44 0.66
C LEU A 332 15.01 -13.87 1.47
N LEU A 333 14.63 -15.15 1.40
CA LEU A 333 13.46 -15.66 2.15
C LEU A 333 13.69 -15.76 3.67
N GLY A 334 14.94 -15.99 4.09
CA GLY A 334 15.28 -16.22 5.49
C GLY A 334 15.62 -14.95 6.25
N GLU A 335 16.14 -13.93 5.58
CA GLU A 335 16.66 -12.69 6.19
C GLU A 335 16.06 -11.42 5.56
N GLY A 336 15.36 -11.52 4.43
CA GLY A 336 14.87 -10.35 3.69
C GLY A 336 15.98 -9.60 2.95
N ILE A 337 17.10 -10.25 2.65
CA ILE A 337 18.31 -9.60 2.10
C ILE A 337 18.63 -10.12 0.69
N LEU A 338 18.79 -9.20 -0.25
CA LEU A 338 19.09 -9.43 -1.65
C LEU A 338 20.47 -8.83 -1.99
N MET A 339 21.44 -9.65 -2.36
CA MET A 339 22.76 -9.11 -2.77
C MET A 339 22.64 -8.37 -4.11
N GLN A 340 23.38 -7.28 -4.27
CA GLN A 340 23.34 -6.46 -5.49
C GLN A 340 23.71 -7.26 -6.75
N GLU A 341 24.73 -8.11 -6.69
CA GLU A 341 25.17 -8.94 -7.82
C GLU A 341 24.04 -9.83 -8.35
N TYR A 342 23.20 -10.36 -7.45
CA TYR A 342 22.10 -11.24 -7.83
C TYR A 342 20.88 -10.47 -8.33
N LEU A 343 20.61 -9.30 -7.76
CA LEU A 343 19.62 -8.38 -8.31
C LEU A 343 19.98 -7.99 -9.74
N GLN A 344 21.23 -7.59 -10.00
CA GLN A 344 21.71 -7.25 -11.35
C GLN A 344 21.55 -8.42 -12.34
N LYS A 345 21.79 -9.67 -11.91
CA LYS A 345 21.51 -10.87 -12.73
C LYS A 345 20.03 -11.11 -12.97
N LYS A 346 19.15 -10.70 -12.06
CA LYS A 346 17.68 -10.82 -12.24
C LYS A 346 17.12 -9.74 -13.15
N VAL A 347 17.72 -8.56 -13.19
CA VAL A 347 17.19 -7.40 -13.91
C VAL A 347 18.11 -6.93 -15.04
N ASP A 348 18.95 -7.80 -15.62
CA ASP A 348 19.64 -7.65 -16.91
C ASP A 348 20.10 -6.23 -17.32
N GLY A 349 20.68 -5.45 -16.40
CA GLY A 349 21.22 -4.11 -16.68
C GLY A 349 20.21 -2.94 -16.63
N ILE A 350 18.91 -3.18 -16.43
CA ILE A 350 17.89 -2.11 -16.26
C ILE A 350 17.79 -1.61 -14.81
N PHE A 351 18.63 -2.14 -13.93
CA PHE A 351 18.57 -1.84 -12.49
C PHE A 351 18.74 -0.36 -12.21
N GLU A 352 19.76 0.27 -12.81
CA GLU A 352 20.15 1.65 -12.51
C GLU A 352 19.02 2.63 -12.84
N ASP A 353 18.28 2.37 -13.92
CA ASP A 353 17.19 3.24 -14.37
C ASP A 353 15.92 3.09 -13.52
N LEU A 354 15.68 1.92 -12.93
CA LEU A 354 14.48 1.62 -12.14
C LEU A 354 14.71 1.66 -10.63
N GLU A 355 15.95 1.83 -10.18
CA GLU A 355 16.32 1.73 -8.76
C GLU A 355 15.49 2.70 -7.91
N ASP A 356 15.35 3.94 -8.36
CA ASP A 356 14.61 4.97 -7.63
C ASP A 356 13.12 4.67 -7.55
N LEU A 357 12.53 4.12 -8.62
CA LEU A 357 11.15 3.65 -8.62
C LEU A 357 10.96 2.50 -7.61
N MET A 358 11.89 1.54 -7.59
CA MET A 358 11.84 0.40 -6.66
C MET A 358 12.04 0.83 -5.21
N LYS A 359 12.89 1.83 -4.94
CA LYS A 359 13.06 2.44 -3.62
C LYS A 359 11.80 3.19 -3.18
N GLN A 360 11.22 4.00 -4.07
CA GLN A 360 10.01 4.79 -3.79
C GLN A 360 8.86 3.90 -3.29
N PHE A 361 8.61 2.78 -3.97
CA PHE A 361 7.55 1.85 -3.59
C PHE A 361 7.96 0.80 -2.55
N SER A 362 9.08 1.01 -1.85
CA SER A 362 9.59 0.13 -0.78
C SER A 362 9.77 -1.33 -1.21
N LEU A 363 10.05 -1.57 -2.49
CA LEU A 363 10.41 -2.88 -2.98
C LEU A 363 11.81 -3.26 -2.51
N ILE A 364 12.74 -2.31 -2.57
CA ILE A 364 14.13 -2.47 -2.14
C ILE A 364 14.59 -1.27 -1.31
N CYS A 365 15.58 -1.48 -0.44
CA CYS A 365 16.31 -0.40 0.23
C CYS A 365 17.80 -0.73 0.27
N PRO A 366 18.68 0.20 -0.13
CA PRO A 366 20.13 -0.01 -0.08
C PRO A 366 20.61 -0.41 1.31
N TRP A 367 21.48 -1.41 1.38
CA TRP A 367 22.06 -1.93 2.60
C TRP A 367 23.47 -2.48 2.37
N ASP A 368 24.21 -2.69 3.45
CA ASP A 368 25.53 -3.32 3.40
C ASP A 368 25.47 -4.61 4.21
N TYR A 369 25.80 -5.74 3.58
CA TYR A 369 25.82 -7.03 4.24
C TYR A 369 27.23 -7.61 4.24
N GLU A 370 27.83 -7.71 5.43
CA GLU A 370 29.19 -8.25 5.59
C GLU A 370 30.25 -7.55 4.72
N GLY A 371 30.06 -6.24 4.47
CA GLY A 371 30.96 -5.44 3.64
C GLY A 371 30.66 -5.47 2.14
N GLU A 372 29.63 -6.19 1.73
CA GLU A 372 29.19 -6.28 0.33
C GLU A 372 27.89 -5.50 0.10
N PRO A 373 27.74 -4.82 -1.06
CA PRO A 373 26.51 -4.13 -1.41
C PRO A 373 25.30 -5.07 -1.51
N ALA A 374 24.22 -4.71 -0.82
CA ALA A 374 22.99 -5.48 -0.76
C ALA A 374 21.76 -4.56 -0.69
N TYR A 375 20.60 -5.18 -0.72
CA TYR A 375 19.31 -4.54 -0.57
C TYR A 375 18.48 -5.31 0.44
N ILE A 376 17.76 -4.58 1.29
CA ILE A 376 16.67 -5.13 2.07
C ILE A 376 15.43 -5.16 1.18
N VAL A 377 14.73 -6.29 1.15
CA VAL A 377 13.43 -6.48 0.50
C VAL A 377 12.40 -6.73 1.60
N PRO A 378 11.71 -5.70 2.09
CA PRO A 378 10.94 -5.81 3.32
C PRO A 378 9.69 -6.68 3.18
N SER A 379 9.08 -6.74 1.99
CA SER A 379 7.86 -7.51 1.75
C SER A 379 8.06 -9.03 1.81
N VAL A 380 9.30 -9.51 1.69
CA VAL A 380 9.66 -10.93 1.82
C VAL A 380 10.31 -11.26 3.16
N ALA A 381 10.43 -10.28 4.07
CA ALA A 381 11.02 -10.49 5.39
C ALA A 381 10.21 -11.56 6.15
N PRO A 382 10.89 -12.50 6.85
CA PRO A 382 10.23 -13.58 7.57
C PRO A 382 9.29 -13.05 8.66
N PHE A 383 8.41 -13.91 9.16
CA PHE A 383 7.59 -13.61 10.34
C PHE A 383 8.29 -14.05 11.62
N PHE A 384 8.23 -13.21 12.66
CA PHE A 384 8.76 -13.53 13.97
C PHE A 384 7.69 -14.15 14.87
N ASN A 385 7.78 -15.47 15.09
CA ASN A 385 6.82 -16.23 15.90
C ASN A 385 6.97 -16.06 17.42
N GLU A 386 8.11 -15.57 17.91
CA GLU A 386 8.39 -15.47 19.35
C GLU A 386 7.99 -14.09 19.93
N GLY A 387 6.92 -13.49 19.41
CA GLY A 387 6.43 -12.17 19.84
C GLY A 387 6.14 -12.09 21.34
N SER A 388 5.74 -13.20 21.97
CA SER A 388 5.52 -13.27 23.42
C SER A 388 6.79 -13.06 24.24
N ASP A 389 7.95 -13.49 23.74
CA ASP A 389 9.20 -13.36 24.47
C ASP A 389 9.76 -11.95 24.36
N VAL A 390 9.57 -11.31 23.21
CA VAL A 390 9.82 -9.87 23.07
C VAL A 390 8.87 -9.07 23.96
N GLN A 391 7.58 -9.40 24.02
CA GLN A 391 6.65 -8.69 24.90
C GLN A 391 7.06 -8.78 26.37
N LYS A 392 7.47 -9.98 26.85
CA LYS A 392 8.02 -10.14 28.20
C LYS A 392 9.29 -9.29 28.39
N LEU A 393 10.21 -9.34 27.44
CA LEU A 393 11.44 -8.55 27.48
C LEU A 393 11.16 -7.04 27.56
N LEU A 394 10.16 -6.55 26.83
CA LEU A 394 9.73 -5.15 26.88
C LEU A 394 9.04 -4.80 28.20
N SER A 395 8.28 -5.72 28.78
CA SER A 395 7.65 -5.57 30.10
C SER A 395 8.68 -5.50 31.24
N ASP A 396 9.78 -6.23 31.12
CA ASP A 396 10.88 -6.24 32.09
C ASP A 396 11.86 -5.07 31.91
N SER A 397 11.73 -4.31 30.81
CA SER A 397 12.60 -3.17 30.54
C SER A 397 12.35 -2.02 31.53
N PRO A 398 13.41 -1.33 32.00
CA PRO A 398 13.25 -0.10 32.78
C PRO A 398 12.67 1.05 31.96
N ILE A 399 12.66 0.96 30.62
CA ILE A 399 12.12 1.98 29.72
C ILE A 399 10.70 1.60 29.32
N VAL A 400 9.73 2.47 29.65
CA VAL A 400 8.34 2.32 29.22
C VAL A 400 8.24 2.34 27.69
N SER A 401 7.50 1.40 27.09
CA SER A 401 7.26 1.40 25.64
C SER A 401 6.41 2.60 25.21
N ILE A 402 6.75 3.18 24.06
CA ILE A 402 5.97 4.22 23.38
C ILE A 402 5.24 3.60 22.18
N PHE A 403 4.15 4.20 21.74
CA PHE A 403 3.33 3.66 20.67
C PHE A 403 3.09 4.72 19.60
N ILE A 404 3.10 4.31 18.34
CA ILE A 404 2.62 5.10 17.21
C ILE A 404 1.15 4.74 17.03
N LYS A 405 0.27 5.71 17.28
CA LYS A 405 -1.17 5.53 17.17
C LYS A 405 -1.72 6.36 16.03
N PHE A 406 -2.44 5.69 15.14
CA PHE A 406 -3.17 6.29 14.04
C PHE A 406 -4.55 6.75 14.51
N ASP A 407 -5.13 7.70 13.77
CA ASP A 407 -6.55 8.06 13.87
C ASP A 407 -7.48 7.01 13.25
N LEU A 408 -6.92 5.96 12.64
CA LEU A 408 -7.60 4.77 12.16
C LEU A 408 -7.61 3.67 13.22
N SER A 409 -8.53 2.70 13.08
CA SER A 409 -8.62 1.51 13.94
C SER A 409 -7.69 0.37 13.52
N TYR A 410 -6.81 0.60 12.55
CA TYR A 410 -5.84 -0.37 12.02
C TYR A 410 -4.58 0.40 11.55
N VAL A 411 -3.48 -0.30 11.29
CA VAL A 411 -2.27 0.33 10.72
C VAL A 411 -2.49 0.51 9.21
N PRO A 412 -2.31 1.72 8.65
CA PRO A 412 -2.51 1.94 7.23
C PRO A 412 -1.69 0.98 6.36
N LEU A 413 -2.26 0.54 5.23
CA LEU A 413 -1.65 -0.41 4.32
C LEU A 413 -0.25 0.07 3.89
N GLY A 414 0.75 -0.79 4.00
CA GLY A 414 2.13 -0.50 3.61
C GLY A 414 2.88 0.53 4.47
N PHE A 415 2.25 1.08 5.52
CA PHE A 415 2.88 2.08 6.38
C PHE A 415 4.03 1.48 7.20
N TYR A 416 3.82 0.30 7.79
CA TYR A 416 4.83 -0.32 8.65
C TYR A 416 6.13 -0.62 7.88
N THR A 417 6.02 -1.21 6.68
CA THR A 417 7.15 -1.45 5.78
C THR A 417 7.90 -0.15 5.49
N ARG A 418 7.20 0.88 5.01
CA ARG A 418 7.79 2.20 4.71
C ARG A 418 8.45 2.83 5.94
N PHE A 419 7.84 2.65 7.11
CA PHE A 419 8.38 3.15 8.37
C PHE A 419 9.66 2.43 8.80
N GLN A 420 9.73 1.11 8.63
CA GLN A 420 10.96 0.34 8.83
C GLN A 420 12.08 0.90 7.92
N MET A 421 11.78 1.05 6.62
CA MET A 421 12.76 1.54 5.65
C MET A 421 13.20 2.98 5.95
N SER A 422 12.26 3.86 6.28
CA SER A 422 12.54 5.25 6.64
C SER A 422 13.47 5.34 7.86
N ILE A 423 13.27 4.51 8.90
CA ILE A 423 14.15 4.51 10.07
C ILE A 423 15.55 4.02 9.68
N ILE A 424 15.63 2.91 8.95
CA ILE A 424 16.91 2.29 8.55
C ILE A 424 17.73 3.29 7.73
N SER A 425 17.13 3.91 6.72
CA SER A 425 17.79 4.94 5.91
C SER A 425 18.23 6.14 6.76
N THR A 426 17.37 6.64 7.64
CA THR A 426 17.71 7.75 8.54
C THR A 426 18.87 7.40 9.48
N CYS A 427 18.93 6.16 9.97
CA CYS A 427 20.03 5.69 10.82
C CYS A 427 21.35 5.60 10.04
N LYS A 428 21.31 5.11 8.80
CA LYS A 428 22.48 5.03 7.91
C LYS A 428 23.02 6.42 7.54
N GLU A 429 22.14 7.34 7.16
CA GLU A 429 22.51 8.74 6.83
C GLU A 429 23.18 9.47 7.99
N LYS A 430 22.81 9.12 9.23
CA LYS A 430 23.35 9.75 10.44
C LYS A 430 24.58 9.03 11.00
N GLU A 431 25.15 8.08 10.24
CA GLU A 431 26.34 7.28 10.59
C GLU A 431 26.29 6.72 12.02
N LEU A 432 25.10 6.31 12.46
CA LEU A 432 24.99 5.65 13.75
C LEU A 432 25.68 4.30 13.65
N PRO A 433 26.45 3.87 14.67
CA PRO A 433 27.01 2.52 14.73
C PRO A 433 25.86 1.53 14.93
N THR A 434 25.19 1.20 13.83
CA THR A 434 24.12 0.21 13.78
C THR A 434 24.71 -1.14 13.42
N LEU A 435 24.60 -2.07 14.37
CA LEU A 435 24.74 -3.50 14.11
C LEU A 435 23.54 -3.97 13.27
N THR A 436 23.77 -4.97 12.40
CA THR A 436 22.85 -5.52 11.41
C THR A 436 21.38 -5.56 11.90
N PRO A 437 20.45 -4.84 11.25
CA PRO A 437 19.05 -4.79 11.65
C PRO A 437 18.44 -6.18 11.47
N ARG A 438 17.70 -6.64 12.48
CA ARG A 438 16.91 -7.87 12.35
C ARG A 438 15.51 -7.50 11.89
N LEU A 439 15.18 -7.85 10.66
CA LEU A 439 13.96 -7.44 9.99
C LEU A 439 13.01 -8.61 9.80
N TYR A 440 11.79 -8.37 10.19
CA TYR A 440 10.66 -9.26 10.03
C TYR A 440 9.46 -8.42 9.60
N CYS A 441 8.52 -9.03 8.90
CA CYS A 441 7.32 -8.34 8.43
C CYS A 441 6.49 -7.71 9.58
N ASN A 442 6.56 -8.25 10.79
CA ASN A 442 5.82 -7.79 11.98
C ASN A 442 6.69 -7.19 13.09
N TYR A 443 8.00 -7.26 12.91
CA TYR A 443 8.95 -6.98 13.97
C TYR A 443 10.29 -6.49 13.43
N THR A 444 10.86 -5.47 14.07
CA THR A 444 12.20 -4.98 13.76
C THR A 444 12.97 -4.80 15.05
N CYS A 445 14.21 -5.29 15.09
CA CYS A 445 15.16 -4.95 16.14
C CYS A 445 16.33 -4.19 15.53
N LEU A 446 16.56 -2.99 16.06
CA LEU A 446 17.70 -2.13 15.73
C LEU A 446 18.60 -2.02 16.96
N THR A 447 19.90 -2.22 16.77
CA THR A 447 20.87 -2.15 17.88
C THR A 447 21.71 -0.90 17.73
N PHE A 448 21.80 -0.11 18.80
CA PHE A 448 22.53 1.15 18.86
C PHE A 448 23.57 1.10 19.96
N GLU A 449 24.83 1.43 19.65
CA GLU A 449 25.85 1.59 20.69
C GLU A 449 25.53 2.81 21.59
N CYS A 450 25.91 2.73 22.87
CA CYS A 450 25.75 3.86 23.77
C CYS A 450 26.63 5.05 23.33
N PHE A 451 26.03 6.23 23.22
CA PHE A 451 26.78 7.47 23.02
C PHE A 451 27.79 7.70 24.16
N GLY A 452 29.07 7.83 23.84
CA GLY A 452 30.11 8.24 24.79
C GLY A 452 31.09 7.16 25.27
N GLY A 453 31.23 6.03 24.56
CA GLY A 453 32.32 5.07 24.81
C GLY A 453 32.11 4.12 26.00
N SER A 454 30.89 3.99 26.50
CA SER A 454 30.52 2.97 27.49
C SER A 454 30.23 1.63 26.80
N GLU A 455 30.58 0.49 27.41
CA GLU A 455 30.46 -0.88 26.86
C GLU A 455 29.01 -1.39 26.61
N GLY A 456 27.99 -0.53 26.75
CA GLY A 456 26.58 -0.89 26.60
C GLY A 456 25.98 -0.57 25.23
N TRP A 457 24.83 -1.16 24.95
CA TRP A 457 24.02 -0.87 23.75
C TRP A 457 22.52 -0.84 24.07
N PHE A 458 21.74 -0.23 23.19
CA PHE A 458 20.28 -0.23 23.22
C PHE A 458 19.75 -1.09 22.08
N GLU A 459 18.89 -2.05 22.41
CA GLU A 459 18.05 -2.72 21.41
C GLU A 459 16.70 -2.00 21.35
N VAL A 460 16.36 -1.46 20.19
CA VAL A 460 15.07 -0.82 19.90
C VAL A 460 14.22 -1.77 19.09
N TYR A 461 13.04 -2.06 19.59
CA TYR A 461 12.09 -3.00 19.01
C TYR A 461 10.89 -2.24 18.44
N LEU A 462 10.61 -2.42 17.15
CA LEU A 462 9.40 -1.96 16.50
C LEU A 462 8.51 -3.17 16.26
N MET A 463 7.34 -3.23 16.89
CA MET A 463 6.40 -4.34 16.76
C MET A 463 5.08 -3.81 16.21
N LYS A 464 4.65 -4.31 15.05
CA LYS A 464 3.31 -4.02 14.57
C LYS A 464 2.32 -4.81 15.44
N ILE A 465 1.35 -4.10 16.00
CA ILE A 465 0.23 -4.64 16.78
C ILE A 465 -1.09 -4.15 16.14
N PRO A 466 -2.24 -4.73 16.46
CA PRO A 466 -3.51 -4.23 15.95
C PRO A 466 -3.66 -2.72 16.22
N ALA A 467 -3.94 -1.96 15.15
CA ALA A 467 -4.10 -0.50 15.14
C ALA A 467 -2.89 0.38 15.48
N MET A 468 -1.74 -0.17 15.85
CA MET A 468 -0.61 0.61 16.38
C MET A 468 0.75 -0.02 16.06
N ILE A 469 1.81 0.76 16.23
CA ILE A 469 3.17 0.23 16.25
C ILE A 469 3.74 0.46 17.65
N LYS A 470 4.08 -0.62 18.36
CA LYS A 470 4.74 -0.57 19.66
C LYS A 470 6.24 -0.39 19.45
N VAL A 471 6.82 0.59 20.14
CA VAL A 471 8.24 0.87 20.15
C VAL A 471 8.77 0.68 21.57
N GLY A 472 9.58 -0.37 21.74
CA GLY A 472 10.23 -0.69 23.00
C GLY A 472 11.73 -0.46 22.93
N VAL A 473 12.36 -0.15 24.06
CA VAL A 473 13.81 0.03 24.15
C VAL A 473 14.31 -0.80 25.31
N VAL A 474 15.37 -1.57 25.09
CA VAL A 474 15.98 -2.42 26.12
C VAL A 474 17.48 -2.09 26.21
N PRO A 475 17.95 -1.58 27.35
CA PRO A 475 19.38 -1.41 27.59
C PRO A 475 20.05 -2.76 27.82
N LYS A 476 21.24 -2.96 27.23
CA LYS A 476 22.06 -4.17 27.34
C LYS A 476 23.53 -3.79 27.63
N GLY A 477 24.35 -4.79 27.96
CA GLY A 477 25.81 -4.61 28.07
C GLY A 477 26.29 -3.73 29.22
N GLY A 478 25.70 -3.84 30.42
CA GLY A 478 26.18 -3.07 31.58
C GLY A 478 25.99 -1.56 31.46
N CYS A 479 25.06 -1.10 30.62
CA CYS A 479 24.71 0.31 30.42
C CYS A 479 24.52 1.04 31.78
N HIS A 480 25.45 1.94 32.10
CA HIS A 480 25.45 2.68 33.38
C HIS A 480 24.31 3.70 33.48
N ASP A 481 23.82 4.20 32.34
CA ASP A 481 22.62 5.04 32.24
C ASP A 481 21.59 4.33 31.35
N PRO A 482 20.81 3.37 31.90
CA PRO A 482 19.84 2.57 31.15
C PRO A 482 18.71 3.41 30.55
N THR A 483 18.60 4.69 30.91
CA THR A 483 17.64 5.64 30.38
C THR A 483 18.22 6.48 29.25
N ASN A 484 19.52 6.78 29.26
CA ASN A 484 20.23 7.71 28.38
C ASN A 484 19.30 8.76 27.71
N ARG A 485 18.95 9.82 28.45
CA ARG A 485 17.96 10.82 27.98
C ARG A 485 18.33 11.43 26.64
N LYS A 486 19.62 11.52 26.30
CA LYS A 486 20.07 12.03 24.99
C LYS A 486 19.67 11.07 23.88
N PHE A 487 19.92 9.77 24.05
CA PHE A 487 19.47 8.73 23.12
C PHE A 487 17.95 8.71 22.99
N MET A 488 17.20 8.78 24.09
CA MET A 488 15.74 8.73 24.04
C MET A 488 15.10 9.93 23.35
N ARG A 489 15.59 11.15 23.59
CA ARG A 489 15.13 12.33 22.84
C ARG A 489 15.44 12.21 21.35
N TYR A 490 16.64 11.72 21.03
CA TYR A 490 17.05 11.51 19.65
C TYR A 490 16.17 10.45 18.95
N LEU A 491 15.97 9.28 19.58
CA LEU A 491 15.11 8.23 19.07
C LEU A 491 13.69 8.76 18.85
N LYS A 492 13.13 9.48 19.83
CA LYS A 492 11.82 10.11 19.68
C LYS A 492 11.76 11.03 18.45
N GLN A 493 12.77 11.89 18.26
CA GLN A 493 12.84 12.78 17.10
C GLN A 493 12.92 11.97 15.78
N VAL A 494 13.73 10.91 15.73
CA VAL A 494 13.79 10.02 14.56
C VAL A 494 12.43 9.39 14.27
N LEU A 495 11.71 8.91 15.28
CA LEU A 495 10.36 8.37 15.10
C LEU A 495 9.40 9.42 14.52
N GLU A 496 9.39 10.63 15.07
CA GLU A 496 8.53 11.73 14.58
C GLU A 496 8.87 12.15 13.15
N ASP A 497 10.16 12.25 12.82
CA ASP A 497 10.64 12.60 11.49
C ASP A 497 10.30 11.51 10.48
N CYS A 498 10.48 10.23 10.83
CA CYS A 498 10.13 9.10 9.98
C CYS A 498 8.62 9.00 9.74
N ILE A 499 7.78 9.21 10.77
CA ILE A 499 6.32 9.27 10.61
C ILE A 499 5.93 10.33 9.58
N LYS A 500 6.48 11.54 9.71
CA LYS A 500 6.20 12.64 8.78
C LYS A 500 6.72 12.35 7.38
N SER A 501 7.91 11.76 7.27
CA SER A 501 8.52 11.37 5.99
C SER A 501 7.65 10.39 5.23
N VAL A 502 7.23 9.29 5.88
CA VAL A 502 6.38 8.27 5.26
C VAL A 502 5.04 8.83 4.78
N ILE A 503 4.39 9.68 5.60
CA ILE A 503 3.12 10.32 5.20
C ILE A 503 3.34 11.26 4.01
N LYS A 504 4.49 11.94 3.94
CA LYS A 504 4.83 12.88 2.86
C LYS A 504 5.21 12.16 1.55
N GLN A 505 5.85 11.00 1.62
CA GLN A 505 6.27 10.23 0.45
C GLN A 505 5.09 9.74 -0.40
N GLU A 506 3.98 9.37 0.24
CA GLU A 506 2.78 8.87 -0.45
C GLU A 506 1.54 9.70 -0.05
N PRO A 507 1.49 10.98 -0.46
CA PRO A 507 0.49 11.92 0.04
C PRO A 507 -0.93 11.59 -0.45
N LEU A 508 -1.06 10.83 -1.55
CA LEU A 508 -2.35 10.36 -2.06
C LEU A 508 -2.95 9.28 -1.17
N ILE A 509 -2.11 8.40 -0.61
CA ILE A 509 -2.51 7.21 0.14
C ILE A 509 -2.71 7.55 1.61
N TYR A 510 -1.80 8.32 2.18
CA TYR A 510 -1.85 8.75 3.57
C TYR A 510 -2.55 10.11 3.76
N ARG A 511 -3.33 10.55 2.76
CA ARG A 511 -4.08 11.80 2.84
C ARG A 511 -5.01 11.78 4.05
N ASN A 512 -4.94 12.83 4.88
CA ASN A 512 -5.73 12.96 6.12
C ASN A 512 -5.48 11.85 7.15
N VAL A 513 -4.41 11.05 7.01
CA VAL A 513 -3.98 10.12 8.06
C VAL A 513 -3.14 10.91 9.05
N THR A 514 -3.48 10.79 10.33
CA THR A 514 -2.66 11.35 11.40
C THR A 514 -2.12 10.25 12.28
N ALA A 515 -0.84 10.37 12.63
CA ALA A 515 -0.16 9.47 13.53
C ALA A 515 0.50 10.28 14.64
N SER A 516 0.37 9.82 15.88
CA SER A 516 0.95 10.49 17.04
C SER A 516 1.64 9.50 17.95
N LEU A 517 2.66 9.99 18.64
CA LEU A 517 3.32 9.25 19.70
C LEU A 517 2.48 9.29 20.98
N VAL A 518 2.18 8.11 21.51
CA VAL A 518 1.35 7.95 22.71
C VAL A 518 1.99 6.98 23.70
N LEU A 519 1.65 7.13 24.98
CA LEU A 519 2.12 6.30 26.08
C LEU A 519 0.92 5.61 26.74
N LYS A 520 1.04 4.30 26.98
CA LYS A 520 0.00 3.50 27.63
C LYS A 520 -0.11 3.92 29.10
N CYS A 521 -1.33 4.19 29.54
CA CYS A 521 -1.64 4.49 30.93
C CYS A 521 -1.55 3.20 31.78
N CYS A 522 -0.94 3.32 32.96
CA CYS A 522 -0.78 2.21 33.91
C CYS A 522 -2.08 1.79 34.59
N SER A 523 -3.10 2.65 34.57
CA SER A 523 -4.39 2.39 35.21
C SER A 523 -5.22 1.46 34.34
N GLY A 524 -5.42 0.22 34.81
CA GLY A 524 -6.23 -0.78 34.11
C GLY A 524 -7.67 -0.32 33.84
N GLN A 525 -8.29 -0.86 32.80
CA GLN A 525 -9.68 -0.53 32.44
C GLN A 525 -10.66 -0.93 33.56
N LYS A 526 -11.58 -0.02 33.92
CA LYS A 526 -12.65 -0.24 34.92
C LYS A 526 -13.76 -1.17 34.41
N GLU A 527 -14.09 -1.07 33.12
CA GLU A 527 -15.16 -1.85 32.50
C GLU A 527 -14.60 -3.07 31.78
N ALA A 528 -15.47 -4.05 31.51
CA ALA A 528 -15.11 -5.16 30.63
C ALA A 528 -14.71 -4.59 29.27
N CYS A 529 -13.58 -5.07 28.74
CA CYS A 529 -13.10 -4.67 27.43
C CYS A 529 -14.23 -4.84 26.41
N PRO A 530 -14.62 -3.78 25.67
CA PRO A 530 -15.73 -3.88 24.71
C PRO A 530 -15.49 -4.91 23.61
N GLN A 531 -14.22 -5.14 23.27
CA GLN A 531 -13.82 -6.11 22.24
C GLN A 531 -13.70 -7.54 22.76
N HIS A 532 -13.20 -7.73 23.99
CA HIS A 532 -12.83 -9.05 24.50
C HIS A 532 -13.70 -9.53 25.67
N GLY A 533 -14.60 -8.69 26.19
CA GLY A 533 -15.52 -9.02 27.29
C GLY A 533 -14.84 -9.27 28.64
N THR A 534 -13.52 -9.13 28.76
CA THR A 534 -12.77 -9.40 29.98
C THR A 534 -12.57 -8.13 30.81
N ALA A 535 -12.74 -8.25 32.14
CA ALA A 535 -12.37 -7.18 33.07
C ALA A 535 -10.84 -7.08 33.11
N ARG A 536 -10.29 -5.86 32.94
CA ARG A 536 -8.84 -5.60 32.85
C ARG A 536 -8.15 -6.40 31.73
N CYS A 537 -8.53 -6.11 30.49
CA CYS A 537 -7.84 -6.69 29.34
C CYS A 537 -6.39 -6.17 29.27
N ASP A 538 -5.42 -7.09 29.30
CA ASP A 538 -3.99 -6.76 29.29
C ASP A 538 -3.45 -6.46 27.89
N ARG A 539 -4.26 -6.66 26.84
CA ARG A 539 -3.85 -6.40 25.45
C ARG A 539 -3.54 -4.92 25.24
N ASP A 540 -2.46 -4.64 24.51
CA ASP A 540 -2.00 -3.27 24.25
C ASP A 540 -3.05 -2.45 23.49
N GLU A 541 -3.77 -3.04 22.53
CA GLU A 541 -4.86 -2.39 21.78
C GLU A 541 -6.01 -1.88 22.67
N CYS A 542 -6.21 -2.50 23.84
CA CYS A 542 -7.25 -2.15 24.80
C CYS A 542 -6.77 -1.09 25.80
N GLY A 543 -5.54 -0.61 25.71
CA GLY A 543 -5.01 0.39 26.62
C GLY A 543 -5.72 1.75 26.53
N HIS A 544 -5.75 2.48 27.63
CA HIS A 544 -5.94 3.92 27.58
C HIS A 544 -4.58 4.59 27.30
N PHE A 545 -4.55 5.61 26.44
CA PHE A 545 -3.31 6.22 25.98
C PHE A 545 -3.31 7.74 26.16
N PHE A 546 -2.16 8.30 26.54
CA PHE A 546 -1.92 9.74 26.56
C PHE A 546 -0.98 10.13 25.43
N SER A 547 -1.30 11.20 24.69
CA SER A 547 -0.35 11.74 23.70
C SER A 547 0.86 12.36 24.38
N VAL A 548 2.03 12.14 23.80
CA VAL A 548 3.29 12.70 24.28
C VAL A 548 3.24 14.22 24.33
N GLU A 549 2.66 14.86 23.31
CA GLU A 549 2.47 16.31 23.25
C GLU A 549 1.64 16.86 24.42
N ARG A 550 0.62 16.11 24.86
CA ARG A 550 -0.20 16.49 26.01
C ARG A 550 0.61 16.34 27.29
N LEU A 551 1.32 15.23 27.46
CA LEU A 551 2.12 14.96 28.66
C LEU A 551 3.25 15.97 28.86
N GLN A 552 3.91 16.40 27.77
CA GLN A 552 4.96 17.42 27.82
C GLN A 552 4.49 18.78 28.36
N LYS A 553 3.20 19.10 28.20
CA LYS A 553 2.61 20.36 28.68
C LYS A 553 2.19 20.31 30.14
N LEU A 554 2.18 19.14 30.77
CA LEU A 554 1.72 18.97 32.14
C LEU A 554 2.85 19.20 33.15
N THR A 555 2.52 19.87 34.24
CA THR A 555 3.39 20.08 35.40
C THR A 555 3.06 19.15 36.57
N LYS A 556 1.94 18.42 36.48
CA LYS A 556 1.44 17.49 37.50
C LYS A 556 0.93 16.22 36.82
N ASP A 557 1.00 15.11 37.53
CA ASP A 557 0.51 13.82 37.06
C ASP A 557 -0.98 13.88 36.68
N PRO A 558 -1.36 13.53 35.44
CA PRO A 558 -2.75 13.55 35.01
C PRO A 558 -3.55 12.41 35.67
N LEU A 559 -4.83 12.67 35.90
CA LEU A 559 -5.79 11.65 36.30
C LEU A 559 -6.17 10.80 35.09
N CYS A 560 -6.18 9.48 35.26
CA CYS A 560 -6.78 8.59 34.27
C CYS A 560 -8.32 8.64 34.40
N PRO A 561 -9.06 9.04 33.35
CA PRO A 561 -10.52 9.05 33.39
C PRO A 561 -11.14 7.64 33.51
N HIS A 562 -10.36 6.60 33.21
CA HIS A 562 -10.77 5.19 33.29
C HIS A 562 -10.30 4.48 34.57
N GLY A 563 -9.60 5.18 35.49
CA GLY A 563 -9.09 4.61 36.73
C GLY A 563 -10.20 4.30 37.76
N THR A 564 -9.96 3.35 38.67
CA THR A 564 -10.86 3.05 39.79
C THR A 564 -11.00 4.25 40.74
N VAL A 565 -12.14 4.35 41.42
CA VAL A 565 -12.44 5.42 42.39
C VAL A 565 -11.37 5.42 43.49
N GLY A 566 -10.47 6.41 43.43
CA GLY A 566 -9.22 6.44 44.20
C GLY A 566 -7.99 6.78 43.35
N ALA A 567 -8.11 7.77 42.46
CA ALA A 567 -7.05 8.48 41.72
C ALA A 567 -5.68 7.76 41.60
N GLU A 568 -5.60 6.72 40.78
CA GLU A 568 -4.31 6.33 40.21
C GLU A 568 -3.89 7.43 39.23
N ARG A 569 -2.94 8.26 39.67
CA ARG A 569 -2.33 9.29 38.84
C ARG A 569 -1.31 8.63 37.92
N PHE A 570 -1.31 9.02 36.65
CA PHE A 570 -0.29 8.59 35.71
C PHE A 570 1.01 9.32 36.02
N SER A 571 2.00 8.62 36.57
CA SER A 571 3.25 9.24 37.00
C SER A 571 4.08 9.73 35.80
N LEU A 572 4.28 11.05 35.69
CA LEU A 572 5.14 11.64 34.66
C LEU A 572 6.61 11.22 34.84
N ALA A 573 7.00 10.82 36.06
CA ALA A 573 8.36 10.34 36.34
C ALA A 573 8.68 9.06 35.56
N LEU A 574 7.72 8.14 35.43
CA LEU A 574 7.88 6.85 34.71
C LEU A 574 8.13 7.02 33.22
N VAL A 575 7.70 8.14 32.65
CA VAL A 575 7.83 8.43 31.21
C VAL A 575 8.75 9.60 30.92
N SER A 576 9.44 10.13 31.95
CA SER A 576 10.35 11.27 31.85
C SER A 576 11.51 11.07 30.86
N HIS A 577 11.73 9.83 30.42
CA HIS A 577 12.67 9.45 29.38
C HIS A 577 12.20 9.87 27.99
N TRP A 578 10.89 9.92 27.76
CA TRP A 578 10.24 10.31 26.50
C TRP A 578 9.75 11.76 26.48
N ILE A 579 9.65 12.40 27.64
CA ILE A 579 9.12 13.76 27.78
C ILE A 579 10.13 14.68 28.46
N ASP A 580 10.41 15.83 27.85
CA ASP A 580 11.09 16.93 28.52
C ASP A 580 10.09 17.65 29.42
N THR A 581 9.91 17.16 30.65
CA THR A 581 9.26 17.96 31.69
C THR A 581 10.21 19.09 32.04
N GLY A 582 9.81 20.36 31.86
CA GLY A 582 10.62 21.56 32.16
C GLY A 582 11.14 21.68 33.61
N THR A 583 10.92 20.67 34.46
CA THR A 583 11.50 20.51 35.80
C THR A 583 13.03 20.38 35.81
N THR A 584 13.70 20.07 34.69
CA THR A 584 15.17 20.07 34.65
C THR A 584 15.76 21.49 34.76
N LEU A 585 15.03 22.52 34.34
CA LEU A 585 15.45 23.93 34.54
C LEU A 585 15.32 24.37 36.00
N VAL A 586 14.35 23.83 36.75
CA VAL A 586 14.13 24.20 38.16
C VAL A 586 15.14 23.51 39.09
N PHE A 587 15.54 22.26 38.79
CA PHE A 587 16.57 21.58 39.59
C PHE A 587 17.99 22.11 39.35
N LEU A 588 18.30 22.61 38.14
CA LEU A 588 19.57 23.29 37.88
C LEU A 588 19.63 24.67 38.55
N LEU A 589 18.51 25.39 38.67
CA LEU A 589 18.45 26.68 39.38
C LEU A 589 18.58 26.53 40.91
N LEU A 590 18.19 25.39 41.48
CA LEU A 590 18.32 25.12 42.93
C LEU A 590 19.69 24.54 43.34
N LEU A 591 20.55 24.20 42.39
CA LEU A 591 21.96 23.84 42.64
C LEU A 591 22.91 25.05 42.48
N PHE A 592 22.41 26.20 42.02
CA PHE A 592 23.15 27.45 41.84
C PHE A 592 22.67 28.59 42.77
N LEU A 593 21.85 28.27 43.78
CA LEU A 593 21.49 29.11 44.94
C LEU A 593 21.88 28.36 46.21
#